data_AF-F7NXZ9-F1
#
_entry.id   AF-F7NXZ9-F1
#
_cell.length_a   1.000
_cell.length_b   1.000
_cell.length_c   1.000
_cell.angle_alpha   90.00
_cell.angle_beta   90.00
_cell.angle_gamma   90.00
#
_symmetry.space_group_name_H-M   'P 1'
#
loop_
_entity.id
_entity.type
_entity.pdbx_description
1 polymer ?
#
loop_
_entity_poly.entity_id
_entity_poly.type
_entity_poly.pdbx_seq_one_letter_code
_entity_poly.pdbx_strand_id
1 'polypeptide(L)'
;MTNLKKHFTLSIAATAVLLLTAGQAHAQSGSRLCGFISTDTPGKVGLLYEARTKDASYKKQCDEAISKMKKKIETTAELKAKNWQEVKRWKCEDVGNKGFVNPGESADICEKMEAKVGYKVVKKGPAAAEYTKQ
;
A
#
# COMPACT_ATOMS: atom_id res chain seq x y z
N MET A 1 -72.30 5.70 16.01
CA MET A 1 -71.26 5.42 15.00
C MET A 1 -70.06 6.31 15.29
N THR A 2 -69.13 5.82 16.13
CA THR A 2 -67.94 6.56 16.58
C THR A 2 -66.76 6.23 15.69
N ASN A 3 -66.15 7.28 15.13
CA ASN A 3 -65.09 7.20 14.13
C ASN A 3 -63.73 6.80 14.71
N LEU A 4 -63.02 6.05 13.88
CA LEU A 4 -61.75 5.35 14.03
C LEU A 4 -60.60 6.22 14.58
N LYS A 5 -59.96 5.78 15.68
CA LYS A 5 -58.70 6.35 16.19
C LYS A 5 -57.56 5.99 15.22
N LYS A 6 -56.89 7.01 14.68
CA LYS A 6 -55.65 6.85 13.89
C LYS A 6 -54.49 6.48 14.81
N HIS A 7 -53.96 5.28 14.66
CA HIS A 7 -52.67 4.89 15.24
C HIS A 7 -51.56 5.33 14.29
N PHE A 8 -50.74 6.29 14.73
CA PHE A 8 -49.52 6.69 14.06
C PHE A 8 -48.41 5.71 14.46
N THR A 9 -48.08 4.76 13.59
CA THR A 9 -46.94 3.86 13.78
C THR A 9 -45.67 4.61 13.39
N LEU A 10 -44.92 5.08 14.38
CA LEU A 10 -43.62 5.73 14.19
C LEU A 10 -42.56 4.63 14.02
N SER A 11 -42.31 4.19 12.78
CA SER A 11 -41.18 3.31 12.48
C SER A 11 -39.88 4.11 12.49
N ILE A 12 -39.14 4.02 13.60
CA ILE A 12 -37.76 4.53 13.69
C ILE A 12 -36.88 3.58 12.88
N ALA A 13 -36.59 3.94 11.64
CA ALA A 13 -35.57 3.27 10.83
C ALA A 13 -34.19 3.60 11.42
N ALA A 14 -33.68 2.71 12.26
CA ALA A 14 -32.30 2.77 12.74
C ALA A 14 -31.35 2.58 11.55
N THR A 15 -30.88 3.70 10.99
CA THR A 15 -29.84 3.68 9.97
C THR A 15 -28.53 3.35 10.67
N ALA A 16 -28.12 2.09 10.63
CA ALA A 16 -26.81 1.67 11.09
C ALA A 16 -25.76 2.33 10.17
N VAL A 17 -25.16 3.41 10.64
CA VAL A 17 -23.97 3.99 10.01
C VAL A 17 -22.83 3.00 10.21
N LEU A 18 -22.58 2.18 9.19
CA LEU A 18 -21.36 1.40 9.07
C LEU A 18 -20.19 2.39 8.92
N LEU A 19 -19.59 2.76 10.04
CA LEU A 19 -18.29 3.40 10.10
C LEU A 19 -17.28 2.43 9.49
N LEU A 20 -17.02 2.59 8.19
CA LEU A 20 -15.80 2.11 7.54
C LEU A 20 -14.64 2.84 8.22
N THR A 21 -14.16 2.29 9.33
CA THR A 21 -12.89 2.72 9.90
C THR A 21 -11.83 2.33 8.88
N ALA A 22 -11.41 3.32 8.08
CA ALA A 22 -10.17 3.21 7.32
C ALA A 22 -9.09 2.85 8.34
N GLY A 23 -8.62 1.60 8.28
CA GLY A 23 -7.66 1.08 9.24
C GLY A 23 -6.49 2.05 9.33
N GLN A 24 -6.26 2.59 10.52
CA GLN A 24 -5.09 3.40 10.79
C GLN A 24 -3.88 2.49 10.64
N ALA A 25 -3.23 2.54 9.48
CA ALA A 25 -1.95 1.91 9.31
C ALA A 25 -0.92 2.78 10.05
N HIS A 26 -0.76 2.46 11.32
CA HIS A 26 0.20 3.11 12.20
C HIS A 26 1.61 2.91 11.63
N ALA A 27 2.41 3.97 11.52
CA ALA A 27 3.83 3.89 11.25
C ALA A 27 4.48 2.86 12.19
N GLN A 28 4.82 1.69 11.66
CA GLN A 28 5.27 0.57 12.47
C GLN A 28 6.81 0.59 12.48
N SER A 29 7.38 1.12 13.58
CA SER A 29 8.84 1.13 13.81
C SER A 29 9.46 -0.23 13.44
N GLY A 30 10.50 -0.21 12.60
CA GLY A 30 11.16 -1.41 12.08
C GLY A 30 10.62 -1.96 10.75
N SER A 31 9.74 -1.24 10.04
CA SER A 31 9.47 -1.53 8.63
C SER A 31 10.70 -1.30 7.76
N ARG A 32 10.92 -2.20 6.80
CA ARG A 32 11.88 -2.03 5.72
C ARG A 32 11.30 -2.57 4.44
N LEU A 33 11.52 -1.84 3.35
CA LEU A 33 11.05 -2.24 2.04
C LEU A 33 12.11 -3.04 1.29
N CYS A 34 11.62 -4.03 0.56
CA CYS A 34 12.41 -4.98 -0.22
C CYS A 34 11.77 -5.15 -1.59
N GLY A 35 12.54 -5.02 -2.67
CA GLY A 35 12.02 -5.19 -4.03
C GLY A 35 12.68 -4.27 -5.03
N PHE A 36 11.89 -3.64 -5.89
CA PHE A 36 12.37 -2.79 -6.98
C PHE A 36 11.50 -1.56 -7.18
N ILE A 37 12.13 -0.44 -7.55
CA ILE A 37 11.43 0.78 -8.00
C ILE A 37 11.87 1.15 -9.40
N SER A 38 10.95 1.64 -10.22
CA SER A 38 11.25 2.11 -11.56
C SER A 38 11.91 3.48 -11.50
N THR A 39 13.03 3.67 -12.19
CA THR A 39 13.68 4.97 -12.30
C THR A 39 13.09 5.85 -13.40
N ASP A 40 12.24 5.26 -14.27
CA ASP A 40 11.54 5.95 -15.35
C ASP A 40 10.75 7.20 -14.87
N THR A 41 10.50 8.11 -15.79
CA THR A 41 9.71 9.35 -15.62
C THR A 41 8.66 9.47 -16.72
N PRO A 42 7.50 10.13 -16.49
CA PRO A 42 7.07 10.79 -15.25
C PRO A 42 6.35 9.86 -14.25
N GLY A 43 6.08 8.60 -14.60
CA GLY A 43 5.40 7.65 -13.74
C GLY A 43 6.36 6.85 -12.86
N LYS A 44 6.00 6.63 -11.58
CA LYS A 44 6.73 5.74 -10.66
C LYS A 44 5.98 4.43 -10.47
N VAL A 45 6.71 3.33 -10.51
CA VAL A 45 6.22 1.98 -10.23
C VAL A 45 7.15 1.33 -9.21
N GLY A 46 6.60 0.79 -8.13
CA GLY A 46 7.33 0.00 -7.14
C GLY A 46 6.75 -1.40 -7.08
N LEU A 47 7.60 -2.42 -7.06
CA LEU A 47 7.26 -3.77 -6.62
C LEU A 47 7.94 -3.95 -5.27
N LEU A 48 7.17 -3.88 -4.19
CA LEU A 48 7.69 -3.67 -2.84
C LEU A 48 7.08 -4.64 -1.85
N TYR A 49 7.91 -5.25 -1.03
CA TYR A 49 7.54 -6.11 0.08
C TYR A 49 7.92 -5.42 1.38
N GLU A 50 6.99 -5.36 2.32
CA GLU A 50 7.25 -4.82 3.64
C GLU A 50 7.76 -5.91 4.59
N ALA A 51 9.07 -5.88 4.86
CA ALA A 51 9.72 -6.78 5.80
C ALA A 51 9.89 -6.10 7.17
N ARG A 52 9.74 -6.87 8.26
CA ARG A 52 9.79 -6.36 9.64
C ARG A 52 11.09 -6.74 10.32
N THR A 53 11.88 -5.76 10.77
CA THR A 53 13.18 -6.03 11.43
C THR A 53 13.08 -6.82 12.73
N LYS A 54 11.89 -6.83 13.37
CA LYS A 54 11.63 -7.63 14.57
C LYS A 54 11.54 -9.14 14.30
N ASP A 55 11.31 -9.56 13.07
CA ASP A 55 11.26 -10.98 12.74
C ASP A 55 12.67 -11.54 12.58
N ALA A 56 12.96 -12.68 13.21
CA ALA A 56 14.25 -13.35 13.07
C ALA A 56 14.58 -13.71 11.61
N SER A 57 13.57 -14.01 10.81
CA SER A 57 13.69 -14.36 9.39
C SER A 57 13.63 -13.16 8.44
N TYR A 58 13.59 -11.93 8.96
CA TYR A 58 13.49 -10.67 8.21
C TYR A 58 14.41 -10.60 6.98
N LYS A 59 15.71 -10.87 7.16
CA LYS A 59 16.70 -10.78 6.07
C LYS A 59 16.36 -11.79 4.96
N LYS A 60 16.05 -13.02 5.35
CA LYS A 60 15.68 -14.11 4.43
C LYS A 60 14.38 -13.78 3.68
N GLN A 61 13.35 -13.33 4.37
CA GLN A 61 12.08 -12.91 3.75
C GLN A 61 12.29 -11.80 2.70
N CYS A 62 13.12 -10.80 3.05
CA CYS A 62 13.47 -9.72 2.13
C CYS A 62 14.20 -10.22 0.88
N ASP A 63 15.24 -11.05 1.06
CA ASP A 63 16.03 -11.59 -0.05
C ASP A 63 15.18 -12.50 -0.96
N GLU A 64 14.27 -13.31 -0.38
CA GLU A 64 13.31 -14.13 -1.14
C GLU A 64 12.30 -13.28 -1.91
N ALA A 65 11.78 -12.21 -1.32
CA ALA A 65 10.86 -11.29 -2.01
C ALA A 65 11.55 -10.61 -3.20
N ILE A 66 12.78 -10.12 -3.02
CA ILE A 66 13.59 -9.55 -4.10
C ILE A 66 13.80 -10.57 -5.22
N SER A 67 14.19 -11.80 -4.89
CA SER A 67 14.41 -12.86 -5.88
C SER A 67 13.13 -13.16 -6.70
N LYS A 68 11.98 -13.31 -6.02
CA LYS A 68 10.68 -13.52 -6.68
C LYS A 68 10.29 -12.36 -7.60
N MET A 69 10.46 -11.12 -7.15
CA MET A 69 10.14 -9.93 -7.94
C MET A 69 11.07 -9.77 -9.12
N LYS A 70 12.38 -10.05 -8.96
CA LYS A 70 13.36 -10.04 -10.05
C LYS A 70 12.96 -11.01 -11.15
N LYS A 71 12.61 -12.25 -10.77
CA LYS A 71 12.10 -13.26 -11.71
C LYS A 71 10.86 -12.73 -12.44
N LYS A 72 9.88 -12.16 -11.72
CA LYS A 72 8.67 -11.58 -12.33
C LYS A 72 8.99 -10.46 -13.33
N ILE A 73 9.95 -9.59 -13.00
CA ILE A 73 10.42 -8.52 -13.90
C ILE A 73 11.03 -9.13 -15.18
N GLU A 74 11.92 -10.11 -15.04
CA GLU A 74 12.64 -10.72 -16.16
C GLU A 74 11.73 -11.53 -17.10
N THR A 75 10.63 -12.09 -16.57
CA THR A 75 9.68 -12.93 -17.33
C THR A 75 8.45 -12.17 -17.84
N THR A 76 8.25 -10.90 -17.48
CA THR A 76 7.09 -10.11 -17.92
C THR A 76 7.55 -9.02 -18.86
N ALA A 77 7.16 -9.07 -20.14
CA ALA A 77 7.63 -8.14 -21.16
C ALA A 77 7.46 -6.66 -20.78
N GLU A 78 6.30 -6.29 -20.23
CA GLU A 78 6.00 -4.93 -19.77
C GLU A 78 6.91 -4.44 -18.64
N LEU A 79 7.32 -5.34 -17.73
CA LEU A 79 8.20 -5.00 -16.62
C LEU A 79 9.66 -4.97 -17.07
N LYS A 80 10.05 -5.90 -17.94
CA LYS A 80 11.40 -5.99 -18.50
C LYS A 80 11.82 -4.75 -19.28
N ALA A 81 10.85 -4.05 -19.88
CA ALA A 81 11.09 -2.82 -20.63
C ALA A 81 11.42 -1.59 -19.75
N LYS A 82 11.34 -1.71 -18.42
CA LYS A 82 11.57 -0.60 -17.48
C LYS A 82 12.97 -0.63 -16.89
N ASN A 83 13.47 0.54 -16.47
CA ASN A 83 14.68 0.62 -15.68
C ASN A 83 14.34 0.45 -14.20
N TRP A 84 15.02 -0.47 -13.53
CA TRP A 84 14.76 -0.81 -12.13
C TRP A 84 15.96 -0.53 -11.24
N GLN A 85 15.68 0.03 -10.07
CA GLN A 85 16.61 0.10 -8.95
C GLN A 85 16.17 -0.91 -7.89
N GLU A 86 17.11 -1.77 -7.48
CA GLU A 86 16.90 -2.67 -6.35
C GLU A 86 16.79 -1.87 -5.04
N VAL A 87 15.76 -2.18 -4.28
CA VAL A 87 15.51 -1.67 -2.93
C VAL A 87 15.78 -2.82 -1.97
N LYS A 88 16.95 -2.79 -1.33
CA LYS A 88 17.36 -3.82 -0.38
C LYS A 88 17.34 -3.29 1.03
N ARG A 89 16.24 -3.55 1.74
CA ARG A 89 16.07 -3.21 3.15
C ARG A 89 16.14 -1.70 3.42
N TRP A 90 15.55 -0.90 2.53
CA TRP A 90 15.51 0.55 2.72
C TRP A 90 14.42 0.95 3.72
N LYS A 91 14.54 2.15 4.29
CA LYS A 91 13.45 2.74 5.07
C LYS A 91 12.26 3.05 4.15
N CYS A 92 11.07 3.09 4.72
CA CYS A 92 9.86 3.37 3.97
C CYS A 92 9.89 4.81 3.43
N GLU A 93 10.39 5.73 4.25
CA GLU A 93 10.62 7.14 3.95
C GLU A 93 11.62 7.33 2.81
N ASP A 94 12.69 6.54 2.79
CA ASP A 94 13.71 6.60 1.72
C ASP A 94 13.10 6.23 0.37
N VAL A 95 12.19 5.26 0.34
CA VAL A 95 11.46 4.86 -0.87
C VAL A 95 10.39 5.90 -1.23
N GLY A 96 9.62 6.39 -0.25
CA GLY A 96 8.64 7.46 -0.47
C GLY A 96 9.26 8.68 -1.15
N ASN A 97 10.43 9.10 -0.67
CA ASN A 97 11.22 10.19 -1.21
C ASN A 97 11.79 9.95 -2.62
N LYS A 98 11.67 8.75 -3.19
CA LYS A 98 11.96 8.48 -4.62
C LYS A 98 10.84 8.93 -5.57
N GLY A 99 9.91 9.73 -5.08
CA GLY A 99 8.80 10.30 -5.85
C GLY A 99 7.54 9.45 -5.80
N PHE A 100 7.33 8.69 -4.73
CA PHE A 100 6.10 7.92 -4.49
C PHE A 100 5.07 8.68 -3.64
N VAL A 101 5.39 9.89 -3.17
CA VAL A 101 4.52 10.76 -2.38
C VAL A 101 4.47 12.16 -2.98
N ASN A 102 3.40 12.91 -2.73
CA ASN A 102 3.35 14.34 -3.09
C ASN A 102 4.08 15.19 -2.03
N PRO A 103 4.53 16.41 -2.40
CA PRO A 103 5.01 17.38 -1.42
C PRO A 103 3.96 17.62 -0.33
N GLY A 104 4.38 17.55 0.94
CA GLY A 104 3.50 17.71 2.10
C GLY A 104 2.80 16.43 2.59
N GLU A 105 2.90 15.32 1.87
CA GLU A 105 2.46 14.00 2.35
C GLU A 105 3.55 13.32 3.20
N SER A 106 3.13 12.41 4.10
CA SER A 106 4.05 11.52 4.81
C SER A 106 4.88 10.71 3.81
N ALA A 107 6.21 10.75 3.96
CA ALA A 107 7.12 9.94 3.15
C ALA A 107 7.10 8.45 3.57
N ASP A 108 6.57 8.13 4.75
CA ASP A 108 6.45 6.75 5.22
C ASP A 108 5.35 6.00 4.47
N ILE A 109 5.70 5.46 3.29
CA ILE A 109 4.74 4.71 2.47
C ILE A 109 4.31 3.37 3.09
N CYS A 110 4.94 2.93 4.18
CA CYS A 110 4.52 1.73 4.89
C CYS A 110 3.25 1.97 5.73
N GLU A 111 2.89 3.23 6.02
CA GLU A 111 1.58 3.63 6.55
C GLU A 111 0.41 3.31 5.60
N LYS A 112 0.68 2.79 4.40
CA LYS A 112 -0.36 2.36 3.43
C LYS A 112 -0.21 0.89 3.04
N MET A 113 0.67 0.16 3.72
CA MET A 113 1.01 -1.22 3.42
C MET A 113 0.69 -2.13 4.60
N GLU A 114 0.42 -3.39 4.28
CA GLU A 114 0.31 -4.45 5.28
C GLU A 114 1.67 -5.14 5.38
N ALA A 115 2.10 -5.37 6.62
CA ALA A 115 3.34 -6.05 6.90
C ALA A 115 3.38 -7.44 6.23
N LYS A 116 4.54 -7.82 5.70
CA LYS A 116 4.78 -9.13 5.07
C LYS A 116 3.95 -9.38 3.81
N VAL A 117 3.40 -8.32 3.21
CA VAL A 117 2.65 -8.40 1.95
C VAL A 117 3.42 -7.68 0.85
N GLY A 118 3.38 -8.27 -0.35
CA GLY A 118 3.91 -7.65 -1.57
C GLY A 118 2.89 -6.69 -2.17
N TYR A 119 3.35 -5.54 -2.63
CA TYR A 119 2.54 -4.52 -3.28
C TYR A 119 3.16 -4.08 -4.60
N LYS A 120 2.27 -3.77 -5.56
CA LYS A 120 2.56 -2.90 -6.69
C LYS A 120 2.11 -1.50 -6.30
N VAL A 121 3.04 -0.56 -6.26
CA VAL A 121 2.76 0.86 -5.97
C VAL A 121 2.90 1.65 -7.26
N VAL A 122 1.90 2.41 -7.65
CA VAL A 122 1.92 3.20 -8.89
C VAL A 122 1.61 4.65 -8.58
N LYS A 123 2.45 5.58 -9.04
CA LYS A 123 2.19 7.01 -8.97
C LYS A 123 2.31 7.65 -10.34
N LYS A 124 1.27 8.40 -10.73
CA LYS A 124 1.16 9.08 -12.03
C LYS A 124 1.13 10.59 -11.82
N GLY A 125 2.29 11.24 -11.95
CA GLY A 125 2.42 12.68 -11.77
C GLY A 125 1.88 13.15 -10.41
N PRO A 126 0.96 14.15 -10.37
CA PRO A 126 0.44 14.71 -9.13
C PRO A 126 -0.60 13.83 -8.42
N ALA A 127 -1.10 12.76 -9.07
CA ALA A 127 -2.07 11.87 -8.44
C ALA A 127 -1.47 11.15 -7.22
N ALA A 128 -2.33 10.80 -6.25
CA ALA A 128 -1.94 9.95 -5.14
C ALA A 128 -1.41 8.60 -5.64
N ALA A 129 -0.49 7.99 -4.89
CA ALA A 129 -0.01 6.65 -5.20
C ALA A 129 -1.10 5.60 -4.94
N GLU A 130 -1.27 4.68 -5.88
CA GLU A 130 -2.14 3.51 -5.77
C GLU A 130 -1.33 2.33 -5.24
N TYR A 131 -1.88 1.59 -4.28
CA TYR A 131 -1.25 0.43 -3.64
C TYR A 131 -2.08 -0.82 -3.91
N THR A 132 -1.54 -1.77 -4.68
CA THR A 132 -2.24 -3.01 -5.04
C THR A 132 -1.48 -4.22 -4.50
N LYS A 133 -2.14 -5.04 -3.66
CA LYS A 133 -1.57 -6.30 -3.15
C LYS A 133 -1.18 -7.24 -4.32
N GLN A 134 -0.15 -8.05 -4.13
CA GLN A 134 0.41 -8.97 -5.14
C GLN A 134 0.39 -10.42 -4.67
#